data_AF-A0A6B3EBB9-F1
#
_entry.id   AF-A0A6B3EBB9-F1
#
_cell.length_a   1.000
_cell.length_b   1.000
_cell.length_c   1.000
_cell.angle_alpha   90.00
_cell.angle_beta   90.00
_cell.angle_gamma   90.00
#
_symmetry.space_group_name_H-M   'P 1'
#
loop_
_entity.id
_entity.type
_entity.pdbx_description
1 polymer ?
#
loop_
_entity_poly.entity_id
_entity_poly.type
_entity_poly.pdbx_seq_one_letter_code
_entity_poly.pdbx_strand_id
1 'polypeptide(L)'
;MAVLLLPLLLLLAALWFWARPLLSGTWRSRPGWFVWTALLLLLCAVPVYLAGSLAGASLDPEEACHRAGQEYDRAYRRAHFTEYTRWFPLHDKCHAGYDLVPAWVNPVLVALPVL
;
A
#
# COMPACT_ATOMS: atom_id res chain seq x y z
N MET A 1 18.65 -19.06 17.45
CA MET A 1 17.44 -18.68 18.22
C MET A 1 17.61 -17.35 18.94
N ALA A 2 18.70 -17.11 19.67
CA ALA A 2 18.93 -15.83 20.38
C ALA A 2 19.06 -14.58 19.48
N VAL A 3 19.57 -14.75 18.26
CA VAL A 3 19.83 -13.64 17.30
C VAL A 3 18.54 -12.93 16.84
N LEU A 4 17.40 -13.63 16.82
CA LEU A 4 16.10 -13.05 16.43
C LEU A 4 15.30 -12.50 17.62
N LEU A 5 15.67 -12.85 18.85
CA LEU A 5 14.95 -12.40 20.05
C LEU A 5 15.24 -10.93 20.36
N LEU A 6 16.50 -10.50 20.22
CA LEU A 6 16.89 -9.12 20.47
C LEU A 6 16.14 -8.11 19.57
N PRO A 7 16.12 -8.23 18.24
CA PRO A 7 15.39 -7.29 17.38
C PRO A 7 13.88 -7.33 17.63
N LEU A 8 13.31 -8.50 17.92
CA LEU A 8 11.89 -8.62 18.26
C LEU A 8 11.55 -7.87 19.57
N LEU A 9 12.38 -8.01 20.60
CA LEU A 9 12.20 -7.30 21.87
C LEU A 9 12.32 -5.78 21.70
N LEU A 10 13.25 -5.31 20.86
CA LEU A 10 13.39 -3.89 20.54
C LEU A 10 12.16 -3.35 19.81
N LEU A 11 11.62 -4.11 18.86
CA LEU A 11 10.41 -3.73 18.13
C LEU A 11 9.20 -3.65 19.08
N LEU A 12 9.01 -4.66 19.92
CA LEU A 12 7.93 -4.68 20.90
C LEU A 12 8.05 -3.53 21.91
N ALA A 13 9.27 -3.23 22.37
CA ALA A 13 9.52 -2.09 23.25
C ALA A 13 9.19 -0.76 22.54
N ALA A 14 9.63 -0.57 21.29
CA ALA A 14 9.34 0.62 20.51
C ALA A 14 7.82 0.82 20.30
N LEU A 15 7.10 -0.25 19.97
CA LEU A 15 5.64 -0.24 19.82
C LEU A 15 4.94 0.07 21.15
N TRP A 16 5.42 -0.51 22.26
CA TRP A 16 4.89 -0.24 23.59
C TRP A 16 5.06 1.23 24.00
N PHE A 17 6.25 1.79 23.82
CA PHE A 17 6.51 3.21 24.13
C PHE A 17 5.71 4.16 23.26
N TRP A 18 5.43 3.79 22.00
CA TRP A 18 4.55 4.56 21.13
C TRP A 18 3.06 4.42 21.51
N ALA A 19 2.60 3.22 21.87
CA ALA A 19 1.21 2.95 22.22
C ALA A 19 0.82 3.51 23.59
N ARG A 20 1.73 3.54 24.57
CA ARG A 20 1.43 3.99 25.93
C ARG A 20 0.89 5.43 26.01
N PRO A 21 1.44 6.44 25.31
CA PRO A 21 0.86 7.78 25.24
C PRO A 21 -0.51 7.84 24.55
N LEU A 22 -0.74 6.98 23.56
CA LEU A 22 -2.03 6.86 22.88
C LEU A 22 -3.10 6.32 23.84
N LEU A 23 -2.81 5.21 24.51
CA LEU A 23 -3.70 4.56 25.48
C LEU A 23 -3.97 5.42 26.73
N SER A 24 -3.00 6.24 27.14
CA SER A 24 -3.16 7.18 28.26
C SER A 24 -3.78 8.52 27.88
N GLY A 25 -4.08 8.76 26.59
CA GLY A 25 -4.61 10.04 26.10
C GLY A 25 -3.61 11.22 26.14
N THR A 26 -2.37 10.99 26.56
CA THR A 26 -1.35 12.04 26.73
C THR A 26 -0.63 12.42 25.42
N TRP A 27 -0.93 11.72 24.32
CA TRP A 27 -0.30 11.93 23.01
C TRP A 27 -0.47 13.37 22.48
N ARG A 28 -1.61 14.02 22.75
CA ARG A 28 -1.88 15.40 22.29
C ARG A 28 -0.91 16.42 22.85
N SER A 29 -0.40 16.19 24.06
CA SER A 29 0.49 17.13 24.77
C SER A 29 1.98 16.85 24.55
N ARG A 30 2.32 15.82 23.77
CA ARG A 30 3.71 15.37 23.57
C ARG A 30 4.12 15.52 22.10
N PRO A 31 4.84 16.59 21.72
CA PRO A 31 5.25 16.79 20.32
C PRO A 31 6.11 15.63 19.79
N GLY A 32 6.92 15.00 20.64
CA GLY A 32 7.73 13.83 20.28
C GLY A 32 6.91 12.61 19.82
N TRP A 33 5.64 12.49 20.22
CA TRP A 33 4.77 11.40 19.78
C TRP A 33 4.45 11.52 18.27
N PHE A 34 4.25 12.74 17.77
CA PHE A 34 4.03 12.98 16.34
C PHE A 34 5.29 12.69 15.51
N VAL A 35 6.46 13.10 15.99
CA VAL A 35 7.75 12.78 15.34
C VAL A 35 7.96 11.28 15.25
N TRP A 36 7.72 10.55 16.35
CA TRP A 36 7.83 9.10 16.36
C TRP A 36 6.83 8.43 15.42
N THR A 37 5.60 8.94 15.36
CA THR A 37 4.57 8.46 14.42
C THR A 37 4.99 8.68 12.97
N ALA A 38 5.50 9.86 12.64
CA ALA A 38 6.01 10.16 11.30
C ALA A 38 7.16 9.22 10.89
N LEU A 39 8.10 8.95 11.81
CA LEU A 39 9.19 8.01 11.57
C LEU A 39 8.69 6.58 11.36
N LEU A 40 7.75 6.10 12.17
CA LEU A 40 7.13 4.78 11.99
C LEU A 40 6.41 4.69 10.64
N LEU A 41 5.64 5.71 10.28
CA LEU A 41 4.96 5.77 8.98
C LEU A 41 5.97 5.74 7.82
N LEU A 42 7.05 6.50 7.89
CA LEU A 42 8.11 6.48 6.87
C LEU A 42 8.79 5.11 6.78
N LEU A 43 9.14 4.51 7.92
CA LEU A 43 9.75 3.18 7.98
C LEU A 43 8.86 2.08 7.42
N CYS A 44 7.53 2.21 7.53
CA CYS A 44 6.58 1.30 6.90
C CYS A 44 6.33 1.65 5.43
N ALA A 45 6.24 2.92 5.09
CA ALA A 45 5.95 3.38 3.72
C ALA A 45 7.07 3.03 2.75
N VAL A 46 8.34 3.15 3.15
CA VAL A 46 9.50 2.83 2.29
C VAL A 46 9.47 1.37 1.79
N PRO A 47 9.41 0.33 2.65
CA PRO A 47 9.37 -1.05 2.17
C PRO A 47 8.07 -1.37 1.43
N VAL A 48 6.92 -0.78 1.80
CA VAL A 48 5.67 -0.95 1.05
C VAL A 48 5.78 -0.35 -0.34
N TYR A 49 6.32 0.86 -0.46
CA TYR A 49 6.56 1.52 -1.73
C TYR A 49 7.56 0.73 -2.59
N LEU A 50 8.68 0.28 -2.01
CA LEU A 50 9.66 -0.54 -2.72
C LEU A 50 9.07 -1.88 -3.16
N ALA A 51 8.32 -2.56 -2.28
CA ALA A 51 7.64 -3.79 -2.63
C ALA A 51 6.62 -3.57 -3.75
N GLY A 52 5.85 -2.48 -3.72
CA GLY A 52 4.92 -2.11 -4.79
C GLY A 52 5.63 -1.76 -6.10
N SER A 53 6.68 -0.93 -6.05
CA SER A 53 7.43 -0.51 -7.24
C SER A 53 8.20 -1.67 -7.88
N LEU A 54 8.66 -2.64 -7.06
CA LEU A 54 9.34 -3.84 -7.53
C LEU A 54 8.37 -4.97 -7.89
N ALA A 55 7.18 -5.06 -7.29
CA ALA A 55 6.12 -5.96 -7.73
C ALA A 55 5.54 -5.52 -9.08
N GLY A 56 5.54 -4.21 -9.35
CA GLY A 56 5.32 -3.61 -10.66
C GLY A 56 6.52 -3.72 -11.62
N ALA A 57 7.61 -4.40 -11.24
CA ALA A 57 8.68 -4.77 -12.16
C ALA A 57 8.31 -5.97 -13.06
N SER A 58 7.04 -6.44 -13.03
CA SER A 58 6.36 -6.75 -14.28
C SER A 58 5.68 -5.46 -14.78
N LEU A 59 6.48 -4.58 -15.40
CA LEU A 59 5.98 -3.44 -16.18
C LEU A 59 5.12 -3.91 -17.37
N ASP A 60 5.10 -5.22 -17.62
CA ASP A 60 4.23 -5.84 -18.58
C ASP A 60 2.86 -6.17 -17.96
N PRO A 61 1.80 -5.42 -18.30
CA PRO A 61 0.43 -5.73 -17.87
C PRO A 61 0.00 -7.13 -18.33
N GLU A 62 0.57 -7.67 -19.41
CA GLU A 62 0.31 -9.03 -19.87
C GLU A 62 0.72 -10.07 -18.83
N GLU A 63 1.92 -9.92 -18.27
CA GLU A 63 2.44 -10.82 -17.25
C GLU A 63 1.64 -10.76 -15.95
N ALA A 64 1.20 -9.57 -15.54
CA ALA A 64 0.35 -9.40 -14.36
C ALA A 64 -1.01 -10.10 -14.52
N CYS A 65 -1.63 -9.98 -15.70
CA CYS A 65 -2.85 -10.69 -16.04
C CYS A 65 -2.67 -12.21 -16.02
N HIS A 66 -1.59 -12.72 -16.59
CA HIS A 66 -1.27 -14.14 -16.55
C HIS A 66 -1.00 -14.65 -15.14
N ARG A 67 -0.34 -13.87 -14.28
CA ARG A 67 -0.12 -14.21 -12.86
C ARG A 67 -1.44 -14.28 -12.08
N ALA A 68 -2.44 -13.49 -12.48
CA ALA A 68 -3.81 -13.55 -11.96
C ALA A 68 -4.69 -14.65 -12.62
N GLY A 69 -4.11 -15.45 -13.53
CA GLY A 69 -4.83 -16.50 -14.26
C GLY A 69 -5.81 -15.97 -15.31
N GLN A 70 -5.64 -14.72 -15.74
CA GLN A 70 -6.49 -14.07 -16.73
C GLN A 70 -5.78 -13.95 -18.08
N GLU A 71 -6.57 -13.90 -19.15
CA GLU A 71 -6.06 -13.63 -20.50
C GLU A 71 -5.95 -12.11 -20.71
N TYR A 72 -4.85 -11.69 -21.34
CA TYR A 72 -4.60 -10.28 -21.63
C TYR A 72 -5.14 -9.89 -23.01
N ASP A 73 -6.19 -9.05 -23.03
CA ASP A 73 -6.79 -8.56 -24.27
C ASP A 73 -6.13 -7.26 -24.74
N ARG A 74 -5.13 -7.41 -25.60
CA ARG A 74 -4.43 -6.28 -26.23
C ARG A 74 -5.33 -5.41 -27.10
N ALA A 75 -6.40 -5.96 -27.69
CA ALA A 75 -7.31 -5.20 -28.54
C ALA A 75 -8.24 -4.33 -27.68
N TYR A 76 -8.77 -4.88 -26.59
CA TYR A 76 -9.53 -4.14 -25.59
C TYR A 76 -8.74 -2.98 -25.01
N ARG A 77 -7.49 -3.22 -24.60
CA ARG A 77 -6.63 -2.18 -24.01
C ARG A 77 -6.34 -1.03 -24.97
N ARG A 78 -6.11 -1.34 -26.26
CA ARG A 78 -5.92 -0.32 -27.30
C ARG A 78 -7.20 0.49 -27.54
N ALA A 79 -8.35 -0.17 -27.59
CA ALA A 79 -9.64 0.50 -27.77
C ALA A 79 -10.03 1.39 -26.57
N HIS A 80 -9.57 1.07 -25.36
CA HIS A 80 -9.89 1.77 -24.12
C HIS A 80 -8.69 2.52 -23.53
N PHE A 81 -7.75 2.98 -24.36
CA PHE A 81 -6.52 3.64 -23.89
C PHE A 81 -6.77 4.83 -22.94
N THR A 82 -7.86 5.55 -23.14
CA THR A 82 -8.28 6.67 -22.28
C THR A 82 -8.63 6.26 -20.85
N GLU A 83 -9.03 5.00 -20.63
CA GLU A 83 -9.33 4.46 -19.30
C GLU A 83 -8.04 4.29 -18.48
N TYR A 84 -6.97 3.80 -19.11
CA TYR A 84 -5.67 3.56 -18.47
C TYR A 84 -4.81 4.81 -18.26
N THR A 85 -5.15 5.92 -18.93
CA THR A 85 -4.47 7.22 -18.75
C THR A 85 -5.15 8.11 -17.73
N ARG A 86 -6.32 7.69 -17.22
CA ARG A 86 -7.04 8.44 -16.20
C ARG A 86 -6.36 8.27 -14.84
N TRP A 87 -6.20 9.36 -14.12
CA TRP A 87 -5.62 9.35 -12.78
C TRP A 87 -6.52 8.64 -11.74
N PHE A 88 -7.84 8.77 -11.87
CA PHE A 88 -8.81 8.16 -10.95
C PHE A 88 -10.20 8.04 -11.62
N PRO A 89 -11.00 6.99 -11.37
CA PRO A 89 -10.67 5.77 -10.60
C PRO A 89 -9.52 4.99 -11.25
N LEU A 90 -8.70 4.35 -10.41
CA LEU A 90 -7.63 3.47 -10.86
C LEU A 90 -8.25 2.22 -11.48
N HIS A 91 -7.77 1.87 -12.67
CA HIS A 91 -8.12 0.66 -13.40
C HIS A 91 -6.86 0.07 -14.02
N ASP A 92 -6.74 -1.25 -13.97
CA ASP A 92 -5.75 -2.01 -14.72
C ASP A 92 -6.40 -3.31 -15.23
N LYS A 93 -7.32 -3.12 -16.19
CA LYS A 93 -8.10 -4.21 -16.77
C LYS A 93 -7.28 -5.11 -17.69
N CYS A 94 -7.43 -6.41 -17.50
CA CYS A 94 -6.95 -7.45 -18.42
C CYS A 94 -7.86 -7.61 -19.64
N HIS A 95 -9.18 -7.55 -19.39
CA HIS A 95 -10.25 -7.54 -20.38
C HIS A 95 -11.49 -6.87 -19.74
N ALA A 96 -12.59 -6.74 -20.47
CA ALA A 96 -13.80 -6.06 -20.01
C ALA A 96 -14.35 -6.56 -18.64
N GLY A 97 -14.11 -7.83 -18.32
CA GLY A 97 -14.65 -8.53 -17.16
C GLY A 97 -13.72 -8.66 -15.96
N TYR A 98 -12.43 -8.29 -16.07
CA TYR A 98 -11.48 -8.45 -14.98
C TYR A 98 -10.53 -7.26 -14.85
N ASP A 99 -10.46 -6.74 -13.64
CA ASP A 99 -9.59 -5.63 -13.25
C ASP A 99 -8.59 -6.11 -12.20
N LEU A 100 -7.30 -5.86 -12.43
CA LEU A 100 -6.25 -6.15 -11.46
C LEU A 100 -6.36 -5.23 -10.24
N VAL A 101 -7.00 -4.05 -10.38
CA VAL A 101 -7.26 -3.14 -9.26
C VAL A 101 -8.46 -3.65 -8.46
N PRO A 102 -8.28 -4.03 -7.17
CA PRO A 102 -9.39 -4.49 -6.34
C PRO A 102 -10.44 -3.40 -6.13
N ALA A 103 -11.72 -3.80 -6.09
CA ALA A 103 -12.86 -2.89 -5.99
C ALA A 103 -12.85 -1.96 -4.77
N TRP A 104 -12.13 -2.32 -3.69
CA TRP A 104 -12.02 -1.53 -2.47
C TRP A 104 -10.98 -0.39 -2.57
N VAL A 105 -10.04 -0.43 -3.52
CA VAL A 105 -8.95 0.55 -3.61
C VAL A 105 -9.50 1.95 -3.87
N ASN A 106 -10.37 2.10 -4.87
CA ASN A 106 -10.93 3.39 -5.25
C ASN A 106 -11.73 4.06 -4.10
N PRO A 107 -12.68 3.38 -3.43
CA PRO A 107 -13.35 3.94 -2.25
C PRO A 107 -12.40 4.36 -1.13
N VAL A 108 -11.37 3.56 -0.84
CA VAL A 108 -10.40 3.86 0.22
C VAL A 108 -9.59 5.12 -0.09
N LEU A 109 -9.15 5.29 -1.34
CA LEU A 109 -8.43 6.49 -1.77
C LEU A 109 -9.27 7.77 -1.68
N VAL A 110 -10.59 7.66 -1.84
CA VAL A 110 -11.51 8.79 -1.68
C VAL A 110 -11.81 9.08 -0.20
N ALA A 111 -11.97 8.04 0.62
CA ALA A 111 -12.41 8.20 2.00
C ALA A 111 -11.28 8.70 2.92
N LEU A 112 -10.07 8.15 2.83
CA LEU A 112 -9.00 8.43 3.79
C LEU A 112 -8.58 9.92 3.87
N PRO A 113 -8.47 10.69 2.78
CA PRO A 113 -8.09 12.10 2.85
C PRO A 113 -9.15 13.01 3.49
N VAL A 114 -10.38 12.54 3.62
CA VAL A 114 -11.52 13.31 4.16
C VAL A 114 -11.72 13.07 5.67
N LEU A 115 -11.06 12.06 6.23
CA LEU A 115 -11.09 11.71 7.67
C LEU A 115 -10.04 12.48 8.47
#